data_AF-A0A834WJR3-F1
#
_entry.id   AF-A0A834WJR3-F1
#
_cell.length_a   1.000
_cell.length_b   1.000
_cell.length_c   1.000
_cell.angle_alpha   90.00
_cell.angle_beta   90.00
_cell.angle_gamma   90.00
#
_symmetry.space_group_name_H-M   'P 1'
#
loop_
_entity.id
_entity.type
_entity.pdbx_description
1 polymer ?
#
loop_
_entity_poly.entity_id
_entity_poly.type
_entity_poly.pdbx_seq_one_letter_code
_entity_poly.pdbx_strand_id
1 'polypeptide(L)' 'MCGGIMAEHKFAIERQAVNEATCLSVETITKSLKKRAYDVIISDDAERFVCNYVYYNSLRFVEQHGNKSLFVHVPIFFQN' A
#
# COMPACT_ATOMS: atom_id res chain seq x y z
N MET A 1 -2.64 -1.27 6.35
CA MET A 1 -2.52 0.14 6.81
C MET A 1 -2.69 1.06 5.62
N CYS A 2 -3.04 2.34 5.84
CA CYS A 2 -3.17 3.32 4.75
C CYS A 2 -2.52 4.66 5.11
N GLY A 3 -1.96 5.33 4.11
CA GLY A 3 -1.43 6.69 4.19
C GLY A 3 -2.07 7.58 3.12
N GLY A 4 -2.20 8.88 3.39
CA GLY A 4 -2.70 9.83 2.40
C GLY A 4 -1.60 10.24 1.42
N ILE A 5 -1.92 10.33 0.12
CA ILE A 5 -1.04 10.91 -0.91
C ILE A 5 -1.68 12.20 -1.46
N MET A 6 -0.93 13.30 -1.48
CA MET A 6 -1.43 14.61 -1.93
C MET A 6 -1.36 14.78 -3.45
N ALA A 7 -0.39 14.15 -4.12
CA ALA A 7 -0.10 14.37 -5.53
C ALA A 7 -0.86 13.44 -6.47
N GLU A 8 -1.46 12.36 -5.95
CA GLU A 8 -2.07 11.33 -6.77
C GLU A 8 -3.57 11.22 -6.51
N HIS A 9 -4.35 11.14 -7.59
CA HIS A 9 -5.79 10.89 -7.56
C HIS A 9 -6.11 9.38 -7.58
N LYS A 10 -5.11 8.53 -7.34
CA LYS A 10 -5.18 7.07 -7.48
C LYS A 10 -4.88 6.39 -6.18
N PHE A 11 -5.49 5.23 -5.99
CA PHE A 11 -5.06 4.30 -4.95
C PHE A 11 -3.73 3.67 -5.39
N ALA A 12 -2.74 3.60 -4.51
CA ALA A 12 -1.53 2.81 -4.76
C ALA A 12 -1.46 1.64 -3.79
N ILE A 13 -1.37 0.43 -4.32
CA ILE A 13 -1.08 -0.77 -3.54
C ILE A 13 0.44 -0.93 -3.47
N GLU A 14 1.00 -0.81 -2.28
CA GLU A 14 2.46 -0.87 -2.08
C GLU A 14 2.93 -2.32 -2.03
N ARG A 15 3.76 -2.71 -3.00
CA ARG A 15 4.38 -4.04 -3.03
C ARG A 15 5.39 -4.22 -1.90
N GLN A 16 6.09 -3.15 -1.54
CA GLN A 16 7.20 -3.23 -0.61
C GLN A 16 7.36 -1.96 0.23
N ALA A 17 7.89 -2.14 1.43
CA ALA A 17 8.63 -1.12 2.14
C ALA A 17 10.12 -1.21 1.75
N VAL A 18 10.93 -0.26 2.19
CA VAL A 18 12.38 -0.34 2.05
C VAL A 18 12.88 -1.63 2.73
N ASN A 19 13.50 -2.50 1.94
CA ASN A 19 14.08 -3.79 2.35
C ASN A 19 13.09 -4.86 2.84
N GLU A 20 11.77 -4.68 2.68
CA GLU A 20 10.77 -5.69 3.07
C GLU A 20 9.57 -5.68 2.13
N ALA A 21 9.00 -6.84 1.83
CA ALA A 21 7.88 -6.98 0.88
C ALA A 21 6.69 -7.74 1.46
N THR A 22 5.48 -7.43 0.99
CA THR A 22 4.28 -8.21 1.38
C THR A 22 4.28 -9.59 0.73
N CYS A 23 3.74 -10.58 1.44
CA CYS A 23 3.46 -11.91 0.89
C CYS A 23 2.14 -11.99 0.11
N LEU A 24 1.36 -10.90 0.07
CA LEU A 24 0.11 -10.83 -0.67
C LEU A 24 0.39 -10.58 -2.16
N SER A 25 -0.38 -11.23 -3.05
CA SER A 25 -0.30 -10.96 -4.48
C SER A 25 -0.93 -9.60 -4.80
N VAL A 26 -0.09 -8.57 -4.93
CA VAL A 26 -0.52 -7.22 -5.29
C VAL A 26 -1.15 -7.18 -6.70
N GLU A 27 -0.70 -8.03 -7.62
CA GLU A 27 -1.28 -8.17 -8.96
C GLU A 27 -2.72 -8.67 -8.91
N THR A 28 -2.99 -9.67 -8.06
CA THR A 28 -4.34 -10.23 -7.89
C THR A 28 -5.28 -9.22 -7.25
N ILE A 29 -4.80 -8.50 -6.23
CA ILE A 29 -5.55 -7.45 -5.54
C ILE A 29 -5.88 -6.32 -6.52
N THR A 30 -4.87 -5.79 -7.21
CA THR A 30 -5.04 -4.71 -8.19
C THR A 30 -5.96 -5.11 -9.34
N LYS A 31 -5.82 -6.32 -9.88
CA LYS A 31 -6.74 -6.83 -10.92
C LYS A 31 -8.19 -6.88 -10.44
N SER A 32 -8.40 -7.29 -9.19
CA SER A 32 -9.74 -7.37 -8.60
C SER A 32 -10.36 -6.00 -8.36
N LEU A 33 -9.55 -5.01 -7.96
CA LEU A 33 -9.97 -3.62 -7.77
C LEU A 33 -10.27 -2.93 -9.11
N LYS A 34 -9.43 -3.12 -10.13
CA LYS A 34 -9.68 -2.61 -11.49
C LYS A 34 -10.98 -3.14 -12.09
N LYS A 35 -11.30 -4.42 -11.88
CA LYS A 35 -12.60 -5.01 -12.29
C LYS A 35 -13.81 -4.32 -11.66
N ARG A 36 -13.63 -3.65 -10.52
CA ARG A 36 -14.66 -2.87 -9.81
C ARG A 36 -14.62 -1.38 -10.16
N ALA A 37 -13.88 -1.00 -11.21
CA ALA A 37 -13.72 0.38 -11.68
C ALA A 37 -13.01 1.34 -10.70
N TYR A 38 -12.21 0.82 -9.75
CA TYR A 38 -11.31 1.67 -8.96
C TYR A 38 -10.06 2.05 -9.78
N ASP A 39 -9.69 3.33 -9.74
CA ASP A 39 -8.41 3.80 -10.30
C ASP A 39 -7.27 3.48 -9.33
N VAL A 40 -6.64 2.33 -9.56
CA VAL A 40 -5.61 1.76 -8.70
C VAL A 40 -4.35 1.39 -9.49
N ILE A 41 -3.20 1.67 -8.90
CA ILE A 41 -1.88 1.30 -9.39
C ILE A 41 -1.16 0.40 -8.39
N ILE A 42 -0.11 -0.28 -8.85
CA ILE A 42 0.86 -0.92 -7.96
C ILE A 42 2.04 0.04 -7.84
N SER A 43 2.52 0.25 -6.62
CA SER A 43 3.71 1.04 -6.32
C SER A 43 4.79 0.16 -5.70
N ASP A 44 6.05 0.45 -6.06
CA ASP A 44 7.26 -0.16 -5.51
C ASP A 44 8.00 0.77 -4.54
N ASP A 45 7.47 1.97 -4.32
CA ASP A 45 8.05 2.99 -3.46
C ASP A 45 6.98 3.55 -2.53
N ALA A 46 6.96 3.05 -1.28
CA ALA A 46 6.07 3.55 -0.23
C ALA A 46 6.50 4.94 0.31
N GLU A 47 7.37 5.65 -0.42
CA GLU A 47 7.99 6.94 -0.12
C GLU A 47 8.77 6.98 1.19
N ARG A 48 9.87 7.74 1.25
CA ARG A 48 10.80 7.77 2.41
C ARG A 48 10.32 8.65 3.58
N PHE A 49 9.05 8.55 3.95
CA PHE A 49 8.45 9.28 5.07
C PHE A 49 7.85 8.30 6.11
N VAL A 50 6.97 8.79 6.99
CA VAL A 50 6.32 8.01 8.07
C VAL A 50 5.63 6.74 7.53
N CYS A 51 5.09 6.78 6.32
CA CYS A 51 4.43 5.65 5.67
C CYS A 51 5.36 4.43 5.56
N ASN A 52 6.57 4.61 5.04
CA ASN A 52 7.54 3.52 4.93
C ASN A 52 7.95 2.96 6.29
N TYR A 53 8.20 3.81 7.29
CA TYR A 53 8.55 3.34 8.64
C TYR A 53 7.44 2.46 9.21
N VAL A 54 6.20 2.93 9.15
CA VAL A 54 5.04 2.18 9.64
C VAL A 54 4.86 0.88 8.86
N TYR A 55 4.94 0.92 7.52
CA TYR A 55 4.81 -0.27 6.68
C TYR A 55 5.87 -1.32 6.97
N TYR A 56 7.14 -0.92 7.03
CA TYR A 56 8.26 -1.80 7.36
C TYR A 56 8.03 -2.52 8.70
N ASN A 57 7.70 -1.78 9.76
CA ASN A 57 7.49 -2.38 11.08
C ASN A 57 6.30 -3.35 11.08
N SER A 58 5.23 -3.06 10.35
CA SER A 58 4.11 -4.00 10.20
C SER A 58 4.50 -5.26 9.45
N LEU A 59 5.31 -5.17 8.39
CA LEU A 59 5.82 -6.35 7.69
C LEU A 59 6.66 -7.23 8.62
N ARG A 60 7.59 -6.64 9.37
CA ARG A 60 8.42 -7.35 10.37
C ARG A 60 7.58 -8.01 11.47
N PHE A 61 6.55 -7.31 11.95
CA PHE A 61 5.65 -7.84 12.97
C PHE A 61 4.90 -9.07 12.46
N VAL A 62 4.31 -9.00 11.27
CA VAL A 62 3.51 -10.14 10.77
C VAL A 62 4.36 -11.35 10.38
N GLU A 63 5.61 -11.16 9.99
CA GLU A 63 6.59 -12.25 9.77
C GLU A 63 6.75 -13.13 11.02
N GLN A 64 6.75 -12.51 12.21
CA GLN A 64 6.92 -13.21 13.49
C GLN A 64 5.63 -13.81 14.05
N HIS A 65 4.46 -13.30 13.62
CA HIS A 65 3.17 -13.61 14.23
C HIS A 65 2.18 -14.31 13.28
N GLY A 66 2.57 -14.63 12.04
CA GLY A 66 1.76 -15.41 11.10
C GLY A 66 0.56 -14.65 10.50
N ASN A 67 0.55 -13.33 10.58
CA ASN A 67 -0.48 -12.48 9.98
C ASN A 67 -0.07 -12.02 8.57
N LYS A 68 -0.91 -11.20 7.91
CA LYS A 68 -0.59 -10.58 6.62
C LYS A 68 -0.65 -9.07 6.74
N SER A 69 0.26 -8.37 6.05
CA SER A 69 0.36 -6.91 6.06
C SER A 69 0.32 -6.39 4.63
N LEU A 70 -0.44 -5.31 4.42
CA LEU A 70 -0.54 -4.57 3.15
C LEU A 70 -0.58 -3.08 3.46
N PHE A 71 0.10 -2.28 2.66
CA PHE A 71 -0.01 -0.82 2.71
C PHE A 71 -0.68 -0.29 1.45
N VAL A 72 -1.54 0.70 1.64
CA VAL A 72 -2.28 1.36 0.55
C VAL A 72 -2.14 2.87 0.70
N HIS A 73 -1.56 3.54 -0.29
CA HIS A 73 -1.73 4.99 -0.39
C HIS A 73 -3.11 5.30 -0.96
N VAL A 74 -3.85 6.15 -0.25
CA VAL A 74 -5.17 6.61 -0.64
C VAL A 74 -5.09 8.08 -1.06
N PRO A 75 -5.75 8.49 -2.15
CA PRO A 75 -5.80 9.89 -2.54
C PRO A 75 -6.48 10.70 -1.43
N ILE A 76 -5.94 11.87 -1.13
CA ILE A 76 -6.59 12.78 -0.18
C ILE A 76 -7.78 13.44 -0.90
N PHE A 77 -8.98 13.11 -0.46
CA PHE A 77 -10.19 13.78 -0.95
C PHE A 77 -10.29 15.15 -0.28
N PHE A 78 -10.05 16.23 -1.03
CA PHE A 78 -10.49 17.55 -0.60
C PHE A 78 -12.03 17.58 -0.67
N GLN A 79 -12.67 17.83 0.47
CA GLN A 79 -14.07 18.23 0.49
C GLN A 79 -14.12 19.68 -0.03
N ASN A 80 -14.71 19.89 -1.20
CA ASN A 80 -15.18 21.20 -1.60
C ASN A 80 -16.49 21.51 -0.87
#